data_AF-A0A1G3P431-F1
#
_entry.id   AF-A0A1G3P431-F1
#
_cell.length_a   1.000
_cell.length_b   1.000
_cell.length_c   1.000
_cell.angle_alpha   90.00
_cell.angle_beta   90.00
_cell.angle_gamma   90.00
#
_symmetry.space_group_name_H-M   'P 1'
#
loop_
_entity.id
_entity.type
_entity.pdbx_description
1 polymer ?
#
loop_
_entity_poly.entity_id
_entity_poly.type
_entity_poly.pdbx_seq_one_letter_code
_entity_poly.pdbx_strand_id
1 'polypeptide(L)'
;MSSADPFYILNIPENSTVENIKKAFRELIRKHHPDINGGDAGKTAEIIEAYHAAMEKATKIDTIQLKESETLFFIKYEMFFGTNFILKSDKKVFFSHIKQLTINFRNILYSEKNLNFFDEYLSILILYIKKQRNVNHEQYLDIIYAILENFKYIVLFRKDILSGELHKDEYELERTRANIIKYFNTITGSRNYLELRSSIFSMKDSLIIDCVQAINTINSRTHRQEIFSIMSLITLFSEEDFFENWEF
;
A
#
# COMPACT_ATOMS: atom_id res chain seq x y z
N MET A 1 -27.93 37.56 1.75
CA MET A 1 -28.18 37.83 3.19
C MET A 1 -26.98 37.27 3.95
N SER A 2 -26.49 38.00 4.94
CA SER A 2 -25.17 37.82 5.55
C SER A 2 -24.95 36.39 6.04
N SER A 3 -24.11 35.64 5.30
CA SER A 3 -23.68 34.27 5.55
C SER A 3 -22.89 34.21 6.85
N ALA A 4 -23.57 34.06 7.98
CA ALA A 4 -22.91 33.70 9.23
C ALA A 4 -22.09 32.42 9.01
N ASP A 5 -20.85 32.41 9.47
CA ASP A 5 -19.94 31.30 9.22
C ASP A 5 -20.53 30.00 9.84
N PRO A 6 -20.80 28.96 9.03
CA PRO A 6 -21.42 27.74 9.53
C PRO A 6 -20.57 27.04 10.61
N PHE A 7 -19.25 27.17 10.59
CA PHE A 7 -18.39 26.58 11.63
C PHE A 7 -18.49 27.36 12.94
N TYR A 8 -18.55 28.69 12.88
CA TYR A 8 -18.86 29.55 14.01
C TYR A 8 -20.22 29.25 14.65
N ILE A 9 -21.30 29.08 13.86
CA ILE A 9 -22.64 28.72 14.37
C ILE A 9 -22.61 27.37 15.09
N LEU A 10 -21.86 26.40 14.56
CA LEU A 10 -21.66 25.09 15.18
C LEU A 10 -20.65 25.10 16.32
N ASN A 11 -20.03 26.24 16.61
CA ASN A 11 -19.01 26.43 17.65
C ASN A 11 -17.82 25.46 17.50
N ILE A 12 -17.31 25.32 16.29
CA ILE A 12 -16.18 24.47 15.94
C ILE A 12 -15.19 25.20 15.01
N PRO A 13 -13.91 24.80 14.96
CA PRO A 13 -12.96 25.33 13.99
C PRO A 13 -13.37 25.07 12.53
N GLU A 14 -12.99 25.96 11.60
CA GLU A 14 -13.26 25.82 10.15
C GLU A 14 -12.65 24.55 9.53
N ASN A 15 -11.59 24.00 10.13
CA ASN A 15 -10.91 22.78 9.69
C ASN A 15 -11.38 21.51 10.44
N SER A 16 -12.55 21.56 11.07
CA SER A 16 -13.10 20.41 11.81
C SER A 16 -13.45 19.25 10.90
N THR A 17 -13.15 18.02 11.34
CA THR A 17 -13.50 16.79 10.62
C THR A 17 -15.02 16.61 10.55
N VAL A 18 -15.47 15.84 9.55
CA VAL A 18 -16.88 15.44 9.38
C VAL A 18 -17.48 14.85 10.66
N GLU A 19 -16.69 14.09 11.43
CA GLU A 19 -17.12 13.52 12.71
C GLU A 19 -17.36 14.58 13.79
N ASN A 20 -16.47 15.58 13.87
CA ASN A 20 -16.60 16.69 14.82
C ASN A 20 -17.80 17.58 14.47
N ILE A 21 -18.04 17.84 13.17
CA ILE A 21 -19.22 18.58 12.68
C ILE A 21 -20.51 17.85 13.10
N LYS A 22 -20.59 16.54 12.86
CA LYS A 22 -21.75 15.70 13.26
C LYS A 22 -21.93 15.63 14.78
N LYS A 23 -20.86 15.70 15.55
CA LYS A 23 -20.91 15.70 17.01
C LYS A 23 -21.47 17.01 17.53
N ALA A 24 -20.91 18.15 17.10
CA ALA A 24 -21.35 19.48 17.49
C ALA A 24 -22.82 19.73 17.12
N PHE A 25 -23.23 19.32 15.92
CA PHE A 25 -24.62 19.39 15.49
C PHE A 25 -25.57 18.63 16.44
N ARG A 26 -25.25 17.38 16.81
CA ARG A 26 -26.08 16.58 17.72
C ARG A 26 -26.22 17.23 19.10
N GLU A 27 -25.15 17.81 19.63
CA GLU A 27 -25.16 18.50 20.92
C GLU A 27 -26.01 19.77 20.88
N LEU A 28 -25.88 20.58 19.81
CA LEU A 28 -26.62 21.82 19.63
C LEU A 28 -28.12 21.58 19.40
N ILE A 29 -28.48 20.59 18.57
CA ILE A 29 -29.89 20.22 18.36
C ILE A 29 -30.51 19.75 19.67
N ARG A 30 -29.85 18.87 20.42
CA ARG A 30 -30.38 18.42 21.72
C ARG A 30 -30.61 19.59 22.68
N LYS A 31 -29.76 20.61 22.64
CA LYS A 31 -29.88 21.81 23.49
C LYS A 31 -31.01 22.75 23.06
N HIS A 32 -31.21 22.93 21.76
CA HIS A 32 -32.11 23.96 21.21
C HIS A 32 -33.42 23.42 20.64
N HIS A 33 -33.66 22.11 20.66
CA HIS A 33 -34.88 21.52 20.14
C HIS A 33 -36.13 22.06 20.85
N PRO A 34 -37.15 22.53 20.11
CA PRO A 34 -38.37 23.11 20.69
C PRO A 34 -39.11 22.11 21.58
N ASP A 35 -39.22 20.86 21.15
CA ASP A 35 -39.99 19.84 21.87
C ASP A 35 -39.28 19.16 23.04
N ILE A 36 -37.95 19.31 23.17
CA ILE A 36 -37.16 18.59 24.19
C ILE A 36 -36.83 19.50 25.38
N ASN A 37 -36.52 20.78 25.12
CA ASN A 37 -36.06 21.72 26.14
C ASN A 37 -36.79 23.08 26.08
N GLY A 38 -37.93 23.19 25.38
CA GLY A 38 -38.60 24.48 25.16
C GLY A 38 -37.76 25.45 24.33
N GLY A 39 -36.93 24.91 23.42
CA GLY A 39 -36.00 25.68 22.61
C GLY A 39 -36.66 26.46 21.47
N ASP A 40 -35.83 27.18 20.71
CA ASP A 40 -36.28 28.10 19.66
C ASP A 40 -36.22 27.41 18.29
N ALA A 41 -37.37 27.35 17.60
CA ALA A 41 -37.49 26.79 16.27
C ALA A 41 -36.62 27.55 15.24
N GLY A 42 -36.48 28.87 15.37
CA GLY A 42 -35.62 29.68 14.49
C GLY A 42 -34.15 29.33 14.68
N LYS A 43 -33.70 29.19 15.92
CA LYS A 43 -32.33 28.79 16.25
C LYS A 43 -32.01 27.36 15.81
N THR A 44 -32.99 26.47 15.89
CA THR A 44 -32.85 25.10 15.39
C THR A 44 -32.68 25.07 13.87
N ALA A 45 -33.45 25.88 13.14
CA ALA A 45 -33.31 26.01 11.69
C ALA A 45 -31.93 26.54 11.28
N GLU A 46 -31.42 27.55 11.99
CA GLU A 46 -30.07 28.11 11.77
C GLU A 46 -28.96 27.06 11.98
N ILE A 47 -29.06 26.24 13.03
CA ILE A 47 -28.11 25.14 13.30
C ILE A 47 -28.14 24.09 12.19
N ILE A 48 -29.33 23.75 11.66
CA ILE A 48 -29.47 22.78 10.57
C ILE A 48 -28.85 23.33 9.27
N GLU A 49 -29.12 24.58 8.94
CA GLU A 49 -28.54 25.24 7.75
C GLU A 49 -27.01 25.30 7.86
N ALA A 50 -26.49 25.70 9.03
CA ALA A 50 -25.06 25.71 9.31
C ALA A 50 -24.43 24.31 9.19
N TYR A 51 -25.10 23.27 9.68
CA TYR A 51 -24.65 21.88 9.53
C TYR A 51 -24.53 21.46 8.07
N HIS A 52 -25.53 21.72 7.24
CA HIS A 52 -25.48 21.38 5.82
C HIS A 52 -24.34 22.12 5.11
N ALA A 53 -24.18 23.42 5.35
CA ALA A 53 -23.12 24.21 4.74
C ALA A 53 -21.71 23.78 5.22
N ALA A 54 -21.53 23.48 6.51
CA ALA A 54 -20.27 22.95 7.05
C ALA A 54 -19.92 21.57 6.47
N MET A 55 -20.91 20.67 6.36
CA MET A 55 -20.74 19.35 5.75
C MET A 55 -20.37 19.44 4.27
N GLU A 56 -21.01 20.33 3.50
CA GLU A 56 -20.67 20.55 2.09
C GLU A 56 -19.24 21.08 1.92
N LYS A 57 -18.81 22.02 2.76
CA LYS A 57 -17.43 22.53 2.76
C LYS A 57 -16.41 21.44 3.14
N ALA A 58 -16.65 20.71 4.23
CA ALA A 58 -15.74 19.65 4.69
C ALA A 58 -15.60 18.52 3.67
N THR A 59 -16.71 18.06 3.08
CA THR A 59 -16.67 17.02 2.04
C THR A 59 -15.94 17.46 0.78
N LYS A 60 -16.07 18.73 0.37
CA LYS A 60 -15.27 19.30 -0.73
C LYS A 60 -13.79 19.32 -0.38
N ILE A 61 -13.42 19.73 0.85
CA ILE A 61 -12.03 19.72 1.32
C ILE A 61 -11.47 18.30 1.33
N ASP A 62 -12.18 17.33 1.89
CA ASP A 62 -11.77 15.91 1.89
C ASP A 62 -11.58 15.39 0.45
N THR A 63 -12.50 15.75 -0.46
CA THR A 63 -12.39 15.37 -1.89
C THR A 63 -11.17 16.00 -2.57
N ILE A 64 -10.86 17.26 -2.26
CA ILE A 64 -9.66 17.95 -2.77
C ILE A 64 -8.40 17.28 -2.21
N GLN A 65 -8.34 17.04 -0.90
CA GLN A 65 -7.20 16.36 -0.26
C GLN A 65 -6.99 14.95 -0.81
N LEU A 66 -8.06 14.20 -1.07
CA LEU A 66 -7.97 12.89 -1.72
C LEU A 66 -7.38 13.03 -3.12
N LYS A 67 -7.88 13.96 -3.95
CA LYS A 67 -7.32 14.21 -5.30
C LYS A 67 -5.86 14.68 -5.25
N GLU A 68 -5.50 15.53 -4.30
CA GLU A 68 -4.13 15.98 -4.09
C GLU A 68 -3.24 14.81 -3.66
N SER A 69 -3.72 13.94 -2.77
CA SER A 69 -3.00 12.74 -2.34
C SER A 69 -2.79 11.75 -3.48
N GLU A 70 -3.81 11.53 -4.33
CA GLU A 70 -3.71 10.72 -5.54
C GLU A 70 -2.72 11.33 -6.53
N THR A 71 -2.80 12.63 -6.76
CA THR A 71 -1.88 13.36 -7.65
C THR A 71 -0.44 13.29 -7.13
N LEU A 72 -0.24 13.52 -5.84
CA LEU A 72 1.06 13.43 -5.20
C LEU A 72 1.62 12.01 -5.26
N PHE A 73 0.77 11.00 -5.09
CA PHE A 73 1.15 9.60 -5.27
C PHE A 73 1.61 9.33 -6.70
N PHE A 74 0.85 9.74 -7.72
CA PHE A 74 1.25 9.56 -9.11
C PHE A 74 2.57 10.28 -9.44
N ILE A 75 2.77 11.50 -8.94
CA ILE A 75 4.04 12.23 -9.08
C ILE A 75 5.18 11.45 -8.41
N LYS A 76 5.00 10.98 -7.18
CA LYS A 76 6.01 10.16 -6.48
C LYS A 76 6.32 8.89 -7.26
N TYR A 77 5.30 8.22 -7.80
CA TYR A 77 5.45 7.01 -8.61
C TYR A 77 6.27 7.30 -9.88
N GLU A 78 5.90 8.33 -10.63
CA GLU A 78 6.60 8.75 -11.85
C GLU A 78 8.04 9.17 -11.56
N MET A 79 8.26 9.94 -10.50
CA MET A 79 9.61 10.31 -10.06
C MET A 79 10.46 9.09 -9.68
N PHE A 80 9.85 8.06 -9.09
CA PHE A 80 10.56 6.88 -8.62
C PHE A 80 10.86 5.88 -9.74
N PHE A 81 9.86 5.54 -10.55
CA PHE A 81 9.96 4.49 -11.57
C PHE A 81 10.19 5.04 -12.99
N GLY A 82 10.11 6.35 -13.21
CA GLY A 82 10.26 6.97 -14.53
C GLY A 82 9.16 6.61 -15.52
N THR A 83 8.02 6.10 -15.03
CA THR A 83 6.88 5.65 -15.85
C THR A 83 5.57 6.05 -15.18
N ASN A 84 4.51 6.22 -15.97
CA ASN A 84 3.20 6.59 -15.45
C ASN A 84 2.60 5.45 -14.64
N PHE A 85 1.89 5.79 -13.57
CA PHE A 85 1.13 4.80 -12.81
C PHE A 85 -0.13 4.41 -13.56
N ILE A 86 -0.31 3.10 -13.79
CA ILE A 86 -1.45 2.56 -14.54
C ILE A 86 -2.12 1.47 -13.72
N LEU A 87 -3.43 1.61 -13.47
CA LEU A 87 -4.27 0.57 -12.88
C LEU A 87 -5.34 0.15 -13.88
N LYS A 88 -5.04 -0.89 -14.64
CA LYS A 88 -5.96 -1.48 -15.60
C LYS A 88 -6.06 -2.97 -15.32
N SER A 89 -7.26 -3.55 -15.52
CA SER A 89 -7.51 -4.99 -15.48
C SER A 89 -6.92 -5.66 -16.72
N ASP A 90 -5.61 -5.50 -16.88
CA ASP A 90 -4.81 -5.88 -18.02
C ASP A 90 -3.61 -6.64 -17.48
N LYS A 91 -3.47 -7.89 -17.92
CA LYS A 91 -2.44 -8.81 -17.43
C LYS A 91 -1.04 -8.19 -17.54
N LYS A 92 -0.74 -7.53 -18.65
CA LYS A 92 0.57 -6.91 -18.92
C LYS A 92 0.88 -5.82 -17.90
N VAL A 93 -0.13 -5.03 -17.55
CA VAL A 93 -0.01 -3.95 -16.56
C VAL A 93 0.32 -4.52 -15.18
N PHE A 94 -0.26 -5.66 -14.78
CA PHE A 94 0.10 -6.24 -13.49
C PHE A 94 1.53 -6.80 -13.47
N PHE A 95 1.94 -7.49 -14.53
CA PHE A 95 3.31 -8.01 -14.63
C PHE A 95 4.34 -6.88 -14.71
N SER A 96 4.01 -5.72 -15.30
CA SER A 96 4.90 -4.57 -15.27
C SER A 96 5.11 -4.02 -13.86
N HIS A 97 4.06 -3.99 -13.02
CA HIS A 97 4.20 -3.65 -11.59
C HIS A 97 5.09 -4.65 -10.84
N ILE A 98 4.94 -5.96 -11.10
CA ILE A 98 5.83 -6.97 -10.51
C ILE A 98 7.29 -6.76 -10.98
N LYS A 99 7.50 -6.45 -12.26
CA LYS A 99 8.82 -6.10 -12.81
C LYS A 99 9.41 -4.89 -12.08
N GLN A 100 8.63 -3.84 -11.83
CA GLN A 100 9.09 -2.67 -11.08
C GLN A 100 9.48 -3.01 -9.63
N LEU A 101 8.71 -3.85 -8.94
CA LEU A 101 9.03 -4.31 -7.58
C LEU A 101 10.32 -5.13 -7.53
N THR A 102 10.52 -6.03 -8.49
CA THR A 102 11.72 -6.88 -8.56
C THR A 102 12.99 -6.08 -8.89
N ILE A 103 12.93 -5.16 -9.87
CA ILE A 103 14.05 -4.25 -10.18
C ILE A 103 14.44 -3.42 -8.96
N ASN A 104 13.45 -2.99 -8.18
CA ASN A 104 13.65 -2.14 -7.01
C ASN A 104 13.76 -2.92 -5.70
N PHE A 105 13.97 -4.23 -5.75
CA PHE A 105 13.97 -5.05 -4.55
C PHE A 105 15.05 -4.65 -3.54
N ARG A 106 16.22 -4.21 -4.03
CA ARG A 106 17.26 -3.63 -3.16
C ARG A 106 16.76 -2.41 -2.39
N ASN A 107 15.99 -1.54 -3.03
CA ASN A 107 15.42 -0.35 -2.37
C ASN A 107 14.40 -0.75 -1.30
N ILE A 108 13.62 -1.81 -1.56
CA ILE A 108 12.69 -2.40 -0.58
C ILE A 108 13.45 -2.97 0.62
N LEU A 109 14.60 -3.61 0.42
CA LEU A 109 15.37 -4.16 1.52
C LEU A 109 16.09 -3.09 2.36
N TYR A 110 16.66 -2.05 1.73
CA TYR A 110 17.65 -1.23 2.42
C TYR A 110 17.31 0.24 2.57
N SER A 111 16.27 0.75 1.89
CA SER A 111 16.01 2.19 1.86
C SER A 111 14.83 2.58 2.73
N GLU A 112 15.11 2.96 3.98
CA GLU A 112 14.11 3.43 4.94
C GLU A 112 13.23 4.56 4.36
N LYS A 113 13.85 5.54 3.69
CA LYS A 113 13.15 6.65 3.03
C LYS A 113 12.13 6.19 1.98
N ASN A 114 12.38 5.07 1.31
CA ASN A 114 11.53 4.58 0.22
C ASN A 114 10.47 3.58 0.72
N LEU A 115 10.62 3.01 1.92
CA LEU A 115 9.71 2.00 2.45
C LEU A 115 8.27 2.52 2.55
N ASN A 116 8.07 3.77 2.96
CA ASN A 116 6.72 4.35 3.02
C ASN A 116 6.06 4.47 1.64
N PHE A 117 6.84 4.78 0.60
CA PHE A 117 6.33 4.79 -0.76
C PHE A 117 5.93 3.39 -1.24
N PHE A 118 6.77 2.37 -1.01
CA PHE A 118 6.43 0.99 -1.37
C PHE A 118 5.24 0.46 -0.58
N ASP A 119 5.12 0.85 0.69
CA ASP A 119 4.00 0.50 1.58
C ASP A 119 2.67 1.01 1.02
N GLU A 120 2.63 2.29 0.61
CA GLU A 120 1.48 2.93 -0.05
C GLU A 120 1.19 2.30 -1.42
N TYR A 121 2.20 2.18 -2.27
CA TYR A 121 2.10 1.59 -3.62
C TYR A 121 1.54 0.16 -3.59
N LEU A 122 2.09 -0.71 -2.74
CA LEU A 122 1.61 -2.09 -2.60
C LEU A 122 0.19 -2.14 -2.04
N SER A 123 -0.19 -1.23 -1.13
CA SER A 123 -1.57 -1.18 -0.61
C SER A 123 -2.57 -0.92 -1.72
N ILE A 124 -2.27 0.04 -2.61
CA ILE A 124 -3.11 0.39 -3.75
C ILE A 124 -3.22 -0.80 -4.71
N LEU A 125 -2.09 -1.43 -5.07
CA LEU A 125 -2.08 -2.59 -5.96
C LEU A 125 -2.88 -3.77 -5.39
N ILE A 126 -2.69 -4.08 -4.10
CA ILE A 126 -3.39 -5.18 -3.40
C ILE A 126 -4.90 -4.92 -3.40
N LEU A 127 -5.34 -3.70 -3.05
CA LEU A 127 -6.76 -3.34 -3.07
C LEU A 127 -7.35 -3.49 -4.47
N TYR A 128 -6.62 -3.04 -5.49
CA TYR A 128 -7.06 -3.16 -6.87
C TYR A 128 -7.18 -4.64 -7.31
N ILE A 129 -6.15 -5.46 -7.05
CA ILE A 129 -6.18 -6.90 -7.38
C ILE A 129 -7.30 -7.62 -6.63
N LYS A 130 -7.52 -7.33 -5.33
CA LYS A 130 -8.67 -7.87 -4.57
C LYS A 130 -9.99 -7.56 -5.27
N LYS A 131 -10.17 -6.32 -5.73
CA LYS A 131 -11.37 -5.92 -6.48
C LYS A 131 -11.50 -6.69 -7.80
N GLN A 132 -10.41 -6.87 -8.56
CA GLN A 132 -10.45 -7.61 -9.82
C GLN A 132 -10.78 -9.09 -9.61
N ARG A 133 -10.17 -9.75 -8.61
CA ARG A 133 -10.46 -11.16 -8.27
C ARG A 133 -11.93 -11.40 -7.97
N ASN A 134 -12.59 -10.44 -7.32
CA ASN A 134 -14.03 -10.52 -7.01
C ASN A 134 -14.92 -10.35 -8.26
N VAL A 135 -14.43 -9.69 -9.31
CA VAL A 135 -15.17 -9.45 -10.55
C VAL A 135 -14.92 -10.56 -11.57
N ASN A 136 -13.68 -11.01 -11.69
CA ASN A 136 -13.26 -12.05 -12.63
C ASN A 136 -12.17 -12.90 -11.97
N HIS A 137 -12.49 -14.17 -11.72
CA HIS A 137 -11.58 -15.08 -11.03
C HIS A 137 -10.66 -15.79 -12.02
N GLU A 138 -9.57 -15.12 -12.40
CA GLU A 138 -8.50 -15.73 -13.19
C GLU A 138 -7.34 -16.18 -12.30
N GLN A 139 -6.82 -17.40 -12.54
CA GLN A 139 -5.78 -18.03 -11.71
C GLN A 139 -4.52 -17.17 -11.54
N TYR A 140 -4.12 -16.43 -12.58
CA TYR A 140 -2.95 -15.56 -12.49
C TYR A 140 -3.14 -14.41 -11.47
N LEU A 141 -4.38 -13.98 -11.20
CA LEU A 141 -4.65 -12.92 -10.22
C LEU A 141 -4.39 -13.40 -8.79
N ASP A 142 -4.56 -14.68 -8.50
CA ASP A 142 -4.24 -15.26 -7.19
C ASP A 142 -2.72 -15.29 -6.97
N ILE A 143 -1.95 -15.62 -8.01
CA ILE A 143 -0.48 -15.61 -7.98
C ILE A 143 0.03 -14.18 -7.79
N ILE A 144 -0.48 -13.23 -8.58
CA ILE A 144 -0.10 -11.81 -8.45
C ILE A 144 -0.46 -11.28 -7.06
N TYR A 145 -1.65 -11.63 -6.56
CA TYR A 145 -2.07 -11.27 -5.22
C TYR A 145 -1.09 -11.80 -4.16
N ALA A 146 -0.74 -13.08 -4.22
CA ALA A 146 0.21 -13.69 -3.29
C ALA A 146 1.60 -13.06 -3.37
N ILE A 147 2.08 -12.72 -4.57
CA ILE A 147 3.35 -12.01 -4.77
C ILE A 147 3.31 -10.63 -4.10
N LEU A 148 2.26 -9.84 -4.36
CA LEU A 148 2.11 -8.50 -3.80
C LEU A 148 2.03 -8.52 -2.27
N GLU A 149 1.29 -9.46 -1.69
CA GLU A 149 1.21 -9.66 -0.24
C GLU A 149 2.59 -9.98 0.35
N ASN A 150 3.38 -10.84 -0.28
CA ASN A 150 4.74 -11.14 0.20
C ASN A 150 5.67 -9.92 0.12
N PHE A 151 5.62 -9.13 -0.96
CA PHE A 151 6.34 -7.85 -1.01
C PHE A 151 5.88 -6.91 0.12
N LYS A 152 4.57 -6.87 0.41
CA LYS A 152 4.00 -6.05 1.47
C LYS A 152 4.49 -6.47 2.84
N TYR A 153 4.53 -7.78 3.12
CA TYR A 153 5.09 -8.30 4.36
C TYR A 153 6.57 -7.94 4.50
N ILE A 154 7.37 -8.08 3.44
CA ILE A 154 8.78 -7.66 3.46
C ILE A 154 8.88 -6.19 3.81
N VAL A 155 8.14 -5.30 3.15
CA VAL A 155 8.14 -3.85 3.46
C VAL A 155 7.81 -3.59 4.93
N LEU A 156 6.79 -4.27 5.48
CA LEU A 156 6.41 -4.13 6.89
C LEU A 156 7.53 -4.57 7.85
N PHE A 157 8.15 -5.73 7.60
CA PHE A 157 9.26 -6.23 8.42
C PHE A 157 10.50 -5.34 8.30
N ARG A 158 10.80 -4.83 7.11
CA ARG A 158 11.90 -3.89 6.90
C ARG A 158 11.67 -2.56 7.61
N LYS A 159 10.42 -2.06 7.68
CA LYS A 159 10.10 -0.85 8.47
C LYS A 159 10.39 -1.07 9.95
N ASP A 160 9.98 -2.22 10.50
CA ASP A 160 10.27 -2.59 11.89
C ASP A 160 11.79 -2.69 12.14
N ILE A 161 12.52 -3.43 11.28
CA ILE A 161 13.97 -3.64 11.42
C ILE A 161 14.75 -2.33 11.31
N LEU A 162 14.47 -1.50 10.30
CA LEU A 162 15.25 -0.28 10.04
C LEU A 162 14.94 0.87 10.99
N SER A 163 13.76 0.87 11.63
CA SER A 163 13.43 1.87 12.66
C SER A 163 13.97 1.53 14.05
N GLY A 164 14.41 0.28 14.24
CA GLY A 164 14.96 -0.22 15.51
C GLY A 164 16.48 -0.09 15.62
N GLU A 165 17.01 -0.60 16.73
CA GLU A 165 18.46 -0.75 16.91
C GLU A 165 19.01 -1.86 16.00
N LEU A 166 20.25 -1.67 15.56
CA LEU A 166 20.90 -2.58 14.63
C LEU A 166 21.14 -3.96 15.30
N HIS A 167 20.47 -4.98 14.78
CA HIS A 167 20.54 -6.34 15.30
C HIS A 167 21.64 -7.15 14.60
N LYS A 168 22.31 -8.06 15.31
CA LYS A 168 23.37 -8.92 14.73
C LYS A 168 22.87 -9.70 13.51
N ASP A 169 21.66 -10.25 13.62
CA ASP A 169 21.00 -11.01 12.54
C ASP A 169 20.83 -10.21 11.23
N GLU A 170 20.83 -8.88 11.29
CA GLU A 170 20.79 -8.03 10.09
C GLU A 170 22.03 -8.28 9.21
N TYR A 171 23.21 -8.39 9.83
CA TYR A 171 24.46 -8.69 9.14
C TYR A 171 24.54 -10.13 8.66
N GLU A 172 24.00 -11.08 9.43
CA GLU A 172 24.00 -12.49 9.07
C GLU A 172 23.20 -12.76 7.80
N LEU A 173 22.23 -11.89 7.50
CA LEU A 173 21.37 -11.99 6.32
C LEU A 173 21.91 -11.39 5.03
N GLU A 174 22.99 -10.60 5.10
CA GLU A 174 23.47 -9.85 3.94
C GLU A 174 23.83 -10.73 2.75
N ARG A 175 24.44 -11.89 3.00
CA ARG A 175 24.77 -12.85 1.94
C ARG A 175 23.50 -13.37 1.26
N THR A 176 22.52 -13.79 2.05
CA THR A 176 21.25 -14.33 1.54
C THR A 176 20.52 -13.27 0.72
N ARG A 177 20.37 -12.05 1.25
CA ARG A 177 19.76 -10.92 0.55
C ARG A 177 20.47 -10.56 -0.75
N ALA A 178 21.80 -10.56 -0.77
CA ALA A 178 22.57 -10.32 -1.99
C ALA A 178 22.28 -11.38 -3.07
N ASN A 179 22.19 -12.65 -2.69
CA ASN A 179 21.83 -13.73 -3.61
C ASN A 179 20.41 -13.57 -4.17
N ILE A 180 19.45 -13.14 -3.34
CA ILE A 180 18.06 -12.88 -3.76
C ILE A 180 17.98 -11.67 -4.71
N ILE A 181 18.72 -10.59 -4.43
CA ILE A 181 18.80 -9.43 -5.33
C ILE A 181 19.37 -9.87 -6.69
N LYS A 182 20.42 -10.70 -6.68
CA LYS A 182 20.98 -11.26 -7.92
C LYS A 182 19.93 -12.07 -8.68
N TYR A 183 19.16 -12.92 -7.99
CA TYR A 183 18.07 -13.69 -8.57
C TYR A 183 17.03 -12.82 -9.28
N PHE A 184 16.51 -11.79 -8.60
CA PHE A 184 15.53 -10.88 -9.23
C PHE A 184 16.13 -10.06 -10.38
N ASN A 185 17.40 -9.67 -10.30
CA ASN A 185 18.10 -9.02 -11.41
C ASN A 185 18.24 -9.95 -12.63
N THR A 186 18.49 -11.24 -12.41
CA THR A 186 18.56 -12.23 -13.49
C THR A 186 17.18 -12.46 -14.14
N ILE A 187 16.11 -12.56 -13.34
CA ILE A 187 14.74 -12.66 -13.85
C ILE A 187 14.39 -11.46 -14.73
N THR A 188 14.61 -10.26 -14.22
CA THR A 188 14.27 -9.00 -14.91
C THR A 188 15.12 -8.76 -16.16
N GLY A 189 16.36 -9.25 -16.19
CA GLY A 189 17.27 -9.15 -17.33
C GLY A 189 17.13 -10.24 -18.39
N SER A 190 16.30 -11.26 -18.16
CA SER A 190 16.06 -12.34 -19.13
C SER A 190 15.44 -11.77 -20.41
N ARG A 191 15.86 -12.26 -21.58
CA ARG A 191 15.44 -11.70 -22.88
C ARG A 191 14.32 -12.49 -23.55
N ASN A 192 14.09 -13.71 -23.08
CA ASN A 192 13.06 -14.60 -23.59
C ASN A 192 12.67 -15.62 -22.53
N TYR A 193 11.57 -16.32 -22.80
CA TYR A 193 10.98 -17.31 -21.91
C TYR A 193 11.95 -18.42 -21.51
N LEU A 194 12.75 -18.94 -22.45
CA LEU A 194 13.68 -20.03 -22.17
C LEU A 194 14.80 -19.59 -21.23
N GLU A 195 15.34 -18.39 -21.44
CA GLU A 195 16.36 -17.80 -20.56
C GLU A 195 15.81 -17.56 -19.15
N LEU A 196 14.59 -17.02 -19.05
CA LEU A 196 13.93 -16.80 -17.76
C LEU A 196 13.69 -18.12 -17.01
N ARG A 197 13.12 -19.11 -17.70
CA ARG A 197 12.84 -20.43 -17.14
C ARG A 197 14.13 -21.06 -16.63
N SER A 198 15.16 -21.14 -17.48
CA SER A 198 16.47 -21.69 -17.12
C SER A 198 17.09 -20.97 -15.91
N SER A 199 17.03 -19.63 -15.89
CA SER A 199 17.57 -18.83 -14.79
C SER A 199 16.87 -19.12 -13.45
N ILE A 200 15.55 -19.21 -13.46
CA ILE A 200 14.79 -19.48 -12.23
C ILE A 200 15.10 -20.89 -11.72
N PHE A 201 15.00 -21.90 -12.58
CA PHE A 201 15.23 -23.29 -12.17
C PHE A 201 16.66 -23.56 -11.70
N SER A 202 17.66 -22.92 -12.30
CA SER A 202 19.06 -23.11 -11.90
C SER A 202 19.41 -22.48 -10.54
N MET A 203 18.65 -21.47 -10.09
CA MET A 203 18.95 -20.74 -8.86
C MET A 203 18.01 -21.08 -7.69
N LYS A 204 16.75 -21.45 -7.97
CA LYS A 204 15.68 -21.64 -6.99
C LYS A 204 16.10 -22.51 -5.81
N ASP A 205 16.55 -23.73 -6.07
CA ASP A 205 16.82 -24.71 -5.01
C ASP A 205 17.94 -24.24 -4.07
N SER A 206 19.01 -23.67 -4.64
CA SER A 206 20.10 -23.09 -3.84
C SER A 206 19.61 -21.93 -2.98
N LEU A 207 18.73 -21.07 -3.49
CA LEU A 207 18.19 -19.95 -2.73
C LEU A 207 17.24 -20.38 -1.62
N ILE A 208 16.43 -21.41 -1.86
CA ILE A 208 15.57 -22.00 -0.83
C ILE A 208 16.44 -22.59 0.28
N ILE A 209 17.51 -23.31 -0.07
CA ILE A 209 18.46 -23.83 0.92
C ILE A 209 19.10 -22.69 1.72
N ASP A 210 19.58 -21.63 1.06
CA ASP A 210 20.15 -20.45 1.71
C ASP A 210 19.14 -19.80 2.68
N CYS A 211 17.86 -19.69 2.29
CA CYS A 211 16.80 -19.15 3.13
C CYS A 211 16.53 -20.02 4.36
N VAL A 212 16.44 -21.34 4.17
CA VAL A 212 16.22 -22.30 5.27
C VAL A 212 17.38 -22.27 6.26
N GLN A 213 18.62 -22.23 5.76
CA GLN A 213 19.80 -22.10 6.61
C GLN A 213 19.76 -20.80 7.41
N ALA A 214 19.47 -19.66 6.76
CA ALA A 214 19.33 -18.38 7.43
C ALA A 214 18.25 -18.38 8.52
N ILE A 215 17.07 -18.96 8.23
CA ILE A 215 15.97 -19.07 9.21
C ILE A 215 16.42 -19.84 10.46
N ASN A 216 17.26 -20.86 10.30
CA ASN A 216 17.75 -21.68 11.40
C ASN A 216 18.85 -21.00 12.24
N THR A 217 19.56 -20.00 11.69
CA THR A 217 20.62 -19.28 12.41
C THR A 217 20.12 -18.01 13.11
N ILE A 218 19.09 -17.37 12.55
CA ILE A 218 18.55 -16.10 13.03
C ILE A 218 17.69 -16.29 14.28
N ASN A 219 17.89 -15.43 15.27
CA ASN A 219 17.12 -15.43 16.51
C ASN A 219 15.87 -14.54 16.38
N SER A 220 16.03 -13.37 15.77
CA SER A 220 14.99 -12.36 15.62
C SER A 220 13.80 -12.92 14.84
N ARG A 221 12.61 -12.79 15.42
CA ARG A 221 11.36 -13.21 14.79
C ARG A 221 11.10 -12.41 13.51
N THR A 222 11.27 -11.09 13.55
CA THR A 222 11.02 -10.20 12.40
C THR A 222 11.92 -10.56 11.21
N HIS A 223 13.22 -10.79 11.45
CA HIS A 223 14.16 -11.21 10.40
C HIS A 223 13.81 -12.58 9.81
N ARG A 224 13.38 -13.54 10.64
CA ARG A 224 12.89 -14.84 10.12
C ARG A 224 11.65 -14.66 9.24
N GLN A 225 10.70 -13.81 9.64
CA GLN A 225 9.49 -13.55 8.86
C GLN A 225 9.77 -12.84 7.53
N GLU A 226 10.75 -11.93 7.50
CA GLU A 226 11.28 -11.35 6.25
C GLU A 226 11.74 -12.47 5.30
N ILE A 227 12.60 -13.38 5.78
CA ILE A 227 13.13 -14.47 4.95
C ILE A 227 12.05 -15.46 4.53
N PHE A 228 11.08 -15.78 5.38
CA PHE A 228 9.94 -16.62 4.98
C PHE A 228 9.14 -15.99 3.83
N SER A 229 8.93 -14.68 3.87
CA SER A 229 8.23 -13.95 2.80
C SER A 229 9.04 -13.98 1.50
N ILE A 230 10.36 -13.86 1.60
CA ILE A 230 11.25 -13.96 0.44
C ILE A 230 11.28 -15.38 -0.14
N MET A 231 11.37 -16.41 0.70
CA MET A 231 11.31 -17.81 0.27
C MET A 231 9.99 -18.12 -0.44
N SER A 232 8.89 -17.53 0.04
CA SER A 232 7.58 -17.61 -0.61
C SER A 232 7.59 -16.93 -1.98
N LEU A 233 8.22 -15.75 -2.13
CA LEU A 233 8.41 -15.12 -3.45
C LEU A 233 9.21 -16.02 -4.40
N ILE A 234 10.33 -16.59 -3.95
CA ILE A 234 11.13 -17.49 -4.79
C ILE A 234 10.28 -18.64 -5.33
N THR A 235 9.42 -19.20 -4.47
CA THR A 235 8.50 -20.28 -4.84
C THR A 235 7.46 -19.81 -5.86
N LEU A 236 6.78 -18.69 -5.60
CA LEU A 236 5.74 -18.12 -6.48
C LEU A 236 6.27 -17.73 -7.86
N PHE A 237 7.48 -17.17 -7.93
CA PHE A 237 8.14 -16.85 -9.20
C PHE A 237 8.52 -18.09 -10.00
N SER A 238 8.53 -19.27 -9.36
CA SER A 238 8.85 -20.54 -9.99
C SER A 238 7.61 -21.32 -10.47
N GLU A 239 6.41 -20.78 -10.31
CA GLU A 239 5.16 -21.39 -10.79
C GLU A 239 5.03 -21.21 -12.31
N GLU A 240 4.64 -22.26 -13.06
CA GLU A 240 4.57 -22.23 -14.53
C GLU A 240 3.71 -21.08 -15.07
N ASP A 241 2.56 -20.84 -14.43
CA ASP A 241 1.63 -19.75 -14.76
C ASP A 241 2.27 -18.36 -14.67
N PHE A 242 3.31 -18.18 -13.86
CA PHE A 242 4.00 -16.90 -13.77
C PHE A 242 4.81 -16.60 -15.04
N PHE A 243 5.54 -17.60 -15.54
CA PHE A 243 6.49 -17.43 -16.67
C PHE A 243 5.80 -17.19 -18.00
N GLU A 244 4.68 -17.86 -18.25
CA GLU A 244 3.93 -17.73 -19.50
C GLU A 244 3.48 -16.28 -19.75
N ASN A 245 3.47 -15.48 -18.69
CA ASN A 245 2.90 -14.15 -18.67
C ASN A 245 3.93 -13.06 -18.36
N TRP A 246 5.19 -13.44 -18.15
CA TRP A 246 6.29 -12.51 -17.99
C TRP A 246 6.66 -11.86 -19.33
N GLU A 247 6.70 -10.54 -19.36
CA GLU A 247 7.06 -9.78 -20.56
C GLU A 247 8.55 -9.42 -20.58
N PHE A 248 9.20 -9.78 -21.70
CA PHE A 248 10.63 -9.55 -21.96
C PHE A 248 10.89 -8.11 -22.39
#